data_AF-A0A366K5W6-F1
#
_entry.id   AF-A0A366K5W6-F1
#
_cell.length_a   1.000
_cell.length_b   1.000
_cell.length_c   1.000
_cell.angle_alpha   90.00
_cell.angle_beta   90.00
_cell.angle_gamma   90.00
#
_symmetry.space_group_name_H-M   'P 1'
#
loop_
_entity.id
_entity.type
_entity.pdbx_description
1 polymer ?
#
loop_
_entity_poly.entity_id
_entity_poly.type
_entity_poly.pdbx_seq_one_letter_code
_entity_poly.pdbx_strand_id
1 'polypeptide(L)'
;VMVVLSRRTKNNPVLIGEPGVGKTAVVEGLAEKIHAGDVPETLKDKQVYSLDLGSMVAGSRYRGDFEERLKKVLKEIKTRGDVILFIDEIHTIVGAGSADGALGASDMLKPLLARGELQTIGATTTEEYRQYNAKDAAQERRLPPTPVAHA
;
A
#
# COMPACT_ATOMS: atom_id res chain seq x y z
N VAL A 1 -13.49 -0.09 1.16
CA VAL A 1 -12.16 -0.42 1.74
C VAL A 1 -12.25 -1.51 2.82
N MET A 2 -12.99 -1.27 3.93
CA MET A 2 -13.10 -2.22 5.06
C MET A 2 -13.47 -3.65 4.64
N VAL A 3 -14.45 -3.81 3.75
CA VAL A 3 -14.88 -5.12 3.22
C VAL A 3 -13.74 -5.91 2.57
N VAL A 4 -12.80 -5.22 1.89
CA VAL A 4 -11.66 -5.88 1.26
C VAL A 4 -10.60 -6.22 2.31
N LEU A 5 -10.29 -5.30 3.22
CA LEU A 5 -9.30 -5.51 4.30
C LEU A 5 -9.69 -6.66 5.24
N SER A 6 -10.98 -6.89 5.48
CA SER A 6 -11.48 -7.97 6.34
C SER A 6 -11.48 -9.36 5.69
N ARG A 7 -11.06 -9.49 4.43
CA ARG A 7 -10.99 -10.81 3.74
C ARG A 7 -9.80 -11.62 4.26
N ARG A 8 -9.93 -12.94 4.25
CA ARG A 8 -8.83 -13.87 4.57
C ARG A 8 -7.74 -13.90 3.48
N THR A 9 -8.11 -13.63 2.23
CA THR A 9 -7.21 -13.56 1.09
C THR A 9 -7.57 -12.37 0.21
N LYS A 10 -6.60 -11.84 -0.56
CA LYS A 10 -6.79 -10.67 -1.42
C LYS A 10 -7.29 -9.44 -0.66
N ASN A 11 -6.66 -9.19 0.48
CA ASN A 11 -7.03 -8.16 1.45
C ASN A 11 -6.22 -6.86 1.31
N ASN A 12 -5.65 -6.62 0.12
CA ASN A 12 -4.86 -5.44 -0.20
C ASN A 12 -5.63 -4.52 -1.17
N PRO A 13 -6.64 -3.74 -0.72
CA PRO A 13 -7.38 -2.85 -1.61
C PRO A 13 -6.46 -1.81 -2.25
N VAL A 14 -6.70 -1.53 -3.53
CA VAL A 14 -6.11 -0.37 -4.22
C VAL A 14 -7.19 0.65 -4.52
N LEU A 15 -7.09 1.81 -3.90
CA LEU A 15 -7.94 2.96 -4.15
C LEU A 15 -7.60 3.52 -5.54
N ILE A 16 -8.57 3.45 -6.45
CA ILE A 16 -8.44 3.99 -7.81
C ILE A 16 -9.42 5.15 -8.00
N GLY A 17 -8.94 6.21 -8.63
CA GLY A 17 -9.73 7.41 -8.92
C GLY A 17 -8.84 8.55 -9.38
N GLU A 18 -9.42 9.63 -9.88
CA GLU A 18 -8.68 10.80 -10.35
C GLU A 18 -7.80 11.42 -9.24
N PRO A 19 -6.74 12.17 -9.59
CA PRO A 19 -6.02 12.98 -8.62
C PRO A 19 -6.98 13.92 -7.86
N GLY A 20 -6.80 14.07 -6.55
CA GLY A 20 -7.61 14.99 -5.74
C GLY A 20 -8.98 14.46 -5.28
N VAL A 21 -9.41 13.25 -5.66
CA VAL A 21 -10.71 12.67 -5.23
C VAL A 21 -10.80 12.28 -3.74
N GLY A 22 -9.77 12.55 -2.95
CA GLY A 22 -9.75 12.23 -1.51
C GLY A 22 -9.36 10.79 -1.17
N LYS A 23 -8.49 10.14 -1.97
CA LYS A 23 -7.98 8.79 -1.67
C LYS A 23 -7.32 8.71 -0.29
N THR A 24 -6.53 9.72 0.09
CA THR A 24 -5.91 9.84 1.41
C THR A 24 -6.96 10.05 2.50
N ALA A 25 -7.96 10.89 2.26
CA ALA A 25 -9.06 11.14 3.21
C ALA A 25 -9.87 9.86 3.53
N VAL A 26 -10.03 8.95 2.56
CA VAL A 26 -10.65 7.64 2.79
C VAL A 26 -9.82 6.79 3.77
N VAL A 27 -8.50 6.90 3.74
CA VAL A 27 -7.58 6.17 4.63
C VAL A 27 -7.55 6.80 6.02
N GLU A 28 -7.54 8.13 6.10
CA GLU A 28 -7.64 8.86 7.37
C GLU A 28 -8.97 8.54 8.08
N GLY A 29 -10.09 8.59 7.35
CA GLY A 29 -11.39 8.19 7.88
C GLY A 29 -11.46 6.72 8.31
N LEU A 30 -10.67 5.83 7.71
CA LEU A 30 -10.52 4.46 8.21
C LEU A 30 -9.78 4.43 9.55
N ALA A 31 -8.69 5.19 9.69
CA ALA A 31 -7.94 5.27 10.95
C ALA A 31 -8.82 5.81 12.09
N GLU A 32 -9.61 6.85 11.84
CA GLU A 32 -10.59 7.39 12.79
C GLU A 32 -11.63 6.35 13.20
N LYS A 33 -12.16 5.58 12.24
CA LYS A 33 -13.11 4.51 12.54
C LYS A 33 -12.50 3.38 13.36
N ILE A 34 -11.25 3.00 13.08
CA ILE A 34 -10.55 1.99 13.90
C ILE A 34 -10.37 2.51 15.33
N HIS A 35 -9.96 3.77 15.49
CA HIS A 35 -9.82 4.41 16.79
C HIS A 35 -11.15 4.47 17.57
N ALA A 36 -12.25 4.78 16.88
CA ALA A 36 -13.60 4.81 17.46
C ALA A 36 -14.19 3.41 17.73
N GLY A 37 -13.54 2.34 17.26
CA GLY A 37 -14.07 0.97 17.33
C GLY A 37 -15.23 0.70 16.37
N ASP A 38 -15.52 1.62 15.44
CA ASP A 38 -16.55 1.49 14.39
C ASP A 38 -16.01 0.71 13.18
N VAL A 39 -15.48 -0.48 13.45
CA VAL A 39 -14.92 -1.39 12.45
C VAL A 39 -15.23 -2.85 12.81
N PRO A 40 -15.24 -3.77 11.81
CA PRO A 40 -15.31 -5.20 12.07
C PRO A 40 -14.21 -5.67 13.01
N GLU A 41 -14.47 -6.74 13.77
CA GLU A 41 -13.52 -7.31 14.74
C GLU A 41 -12.12 -7.55 14.15
N THR A 42 -12.06 -7.99 12.89
CA THR A 42 -10.81 -8.21 12.14
C THR A 42 -9.91 -6.98 11.98
N LEU A 43 -10.46 -5.78 12.18
CA LEU A 43 -9.76 -4.49 12.03
C LEU A 43 -9.64 -3.73 13.34
N LYS A 44 -10.22 -4.23 14.44
CA LYS A 44 -10.04 -3.62 15.76
C LYS A 44 -8.57 -3.64 16.16
N ASP A 45 -8.18 -2.60 16.90
CA ASP A 45 -6.83 -2.38 17.42
C ASP A 45 -5.72 -2.25 16.37
N LYS A 46 -6.05 -2.34 15.07
CA LYS A 46 -5.08 -2.13 14.00
C LYS A 46 -4.64 -0.68 13.93
N GLN A 47 -3.42 -0.46 13.46
CA GLN A 47 -2.83 0.86 13.29
C GLN A 47 -2.56 1.11 11.82
N VAL A 48 -2.98 2.27 11.31
CA VAL A 48 -2.71 2.67 9.92
C VAL A 48 -1.44 3.50 9.88
N TYR A 49 -0.47 3.08 9.06
CA TYR A 49 0.78 3.80 8.86
C TYR A 49 0.99 4.09 7.37
N SER A 50 1.43 5.29 7.02
CA SER A 50 1.84 5.63 5.65
C SER A 50 3.31 5.32 5.41
N LEU A 51 3.62 4.67 4.29
CA LEU A 51 4.98 4.50 3.82
C LEU A 51 5.34 5.62 2.83
N ASP A 52 6.16 6.56 3.27
CA ASP A 52 6.74 7.57 2.39
C ASP A 52 8.13 7.12 1.92
N LEU A 53 8.22 6.71 0.65
CA LEU A 53 9.49 6.32 0.06
C LEU A 53 10.42 7.50 -0.20
N GLY A 54 9.89 8.70 -0.44
CA GLY A 54 10.67 9.91 -0.67
C GLY A 54 11.52 10.27 0.55
N SER A 55 10.92 10.27 1.75
CA SER A 55 11.67 10.46 3.01
C SER A 55 12.69 9.37 3.29
N MET A 56 12.44 8.13 2.84
CA MET A 56 13.41 7.04 3.02
C MET A 56 14.64 7.20 2.13
N VAL A 57 14.48 7.74 0.93
CA VAL A 57 15.59 8.08 0.03
C VAL A 57 16.32 9.32 0.55
N ALA A 58 15.60 10.28 1.12
CA ALA A 58 16.19 11.47 1.74
C ALA A 58 17.21 11.08 2.83
N GLY A 59 18.42 11.60 2.69
CA GLY A 59 19.53 11.32 3.61
C GLY A 59 20.22 9.95 3.43
N SER A 60 19.83 9.13 2.44
CA SER A 60 20.64 8.00 2.00
C SER A 60 21.79 8.51 1.10
N ARG A 61 23.03 8.13 1.41
CA ARG A 61 24.19 8.50 0.57
C ARG A 61 24.40 7.47 -0.55
N TYR A 62 24.02 6.23 -0.27
CA TYR A 62 24.11 5.12 -1.20
C TYR A 62 22.78 4.37 -1.27
N ARG A 63 22.52 3.74 -2.41
CA ARG A 63 21.36 2.87 -2.64
C ARG A 63 21.18 1.80 -1.54
N GLY A 64 22.28 1.22 -1.06
CA GLY A 64 22.25 0.20 -0.01
C GLY A 64 21.67 0.70 1.31
N ASP A 65 21.85 1.97 1.65
CA ASP A 65 21.32 2.56 2.89
C ASP A 65 19.79 2.61 2.88
N PHE A 66 19.21 2.98 1.73
CA PHE A 66 17.77 2.97 1.50
C PHE A 66 17.21 1.55 1.62
N GLU A 67 17.84 0.60 0.93
CA GLU A 67 17.44 -0.81 0.94
C GLU A 67 17.47 -1.41 2.36
N GLU A 68 18.51 -1.13 3.14
CA GLU A 68 18.62 -1.59 4.52
C GLU A 68 17.56 -0.95 5.43
N ARG A 69 17.30 0.36 5.27
CA ARG A 69 16.28 1.09 6.02
C ARG A 69 14.88 0.54 5.73
N LEU A 70 14.53 0.37 4.45
CA LEU A 70 13.26 -0.23 4.05
C LEU A 70 13.12 -1.64 4.62
N LYS A 71 14.16 -2.47 4.52
CA LYS A 71 14.15 -3.83 5.08
C LYS A 71 13.90 -3.86 6.59
N LYS A 72 14.46 -2.91 7.35
CA LYS A 72 14.22 -2.78 8.80
C LYS A 72 12.76 -2.43 9.10
N VAL A 73 12.21 -1.44 8.39
CA VAL A 73 10.80 -1.03 8.54
C VAL A 73 9.85 -2.18 8.20
N LEU A 74 10.06 -2.87 7.08
CA LEU A 74 9.21 -4.00 6.68
C LEU A 74 9.30 -5.16 7.69
N LYS A 75 10.48 -5.41 8.28
CA LYS A 75 10.63 -6.41 9.34
C LYS A 75 9.83 -6.04 10.59
N GLU A 76 9.86 -4.78 11.00
CA GLU A 76 9.11 -4.30 12.17
C GLU A 76 7.60 -4.43 11.96
N ILE A 77 7.09 -3.97 10.82
CA ILE A 77 5.67 -4.07 10.44
C ILE A 77 5.19 -5.53 10.52
N LYS A 78 5.97 -6.46 9.94
CA LYS A 78 5.66 -7.89 9.98
C LYS A 78 5.67 -8.49 11.38
N THR A 79 6.51 -7.96 12.27
CA THR A 79 6.67 -8.47 13.64
C THR A 79 5.50 -8.03 14.51
N ARG A 80 4.99 -6.82 14.31
CA ARG A 80 3.85 -6.31 15.08
C ARG A 80 2.52 -6.96 14.70
N GLY A 81 2.27 -7.16 13.40
CA GLY A 81 1.05 -7.82 12.89
C GLY A 81 -0.27 -7.02 13.03
N ASP A 82 -0.25 -5.89 13.75
CA ASP A 82 -1.36 -4.96 13.94
C ASP A 82 -1.37 -3.83 12.88
N VAL A 83 -0.37 -3.75 12.01
CA VAL A 83 -0.20 -2.63 11.06
C VAL A 83 -0.95 -2.87 9.75
N ILE A 84 -1.70 -1.85 9.32
CA ILE A 84 -2.16 -1.66 7.94
C ILE A 84 -1.29 -0.59 7.29
N LEU A 85 -0.55 -0.96 6.25
CA LEU A 85 0.36 -0.06 5.56
C LEU A 85 -0.34 0.64 4.39
N PHE A 86 -0.42 1.96 4.44
CA PHE A 86 -0.84 2.78 3.32
C PHE A 86 0.35 3.14 2.44
N ILE A 87 0.21 2.92 1.14
CA ILE A 87 1.19 3.27 0.12
C ILE A 87 0.49 4.15 -0.91
N ASP A 88 0.77 5.44 -0.87
CA ASP A 88 0.36 6.33 -1.95
C ASP A 88 1.21 6.07 -3.19
N GLU A 89 0.63 6.32 -4.36
CA GLU A 89 1.26 6.05 -5.65
C GLU A 89 1.85 4.62 -5.75
N ILE A 90 1.08 3.61 -5.32
CA ILE A 90 1.55 2.21 -5.24
C ILE A 90 2.09 1.68 -6.58
N HIS A 91 1.63 2.25 -7.71
CA HIS A 91 2.12 1.93 -9.04
C HIS A 91 3.63 2.25 -9.22
N THR A 92 4.21 3.18 -8.47
CA THR A 92 5.66 3.51 -8.51
C THR A 92 6.53 2.37 -8.00
N ILE A 93 6.00 1.58 -7.07
CA ILE A 93 6.67 0.41 -6.48
C ILE A 93 6.41 -0.83 -7.33
N VAL A 94 5.18 -0.99 -7.82
CA VAL A 94 4.75 -2.25 -8.42
C VAL A 94 4.90 -2.23 -9.96
N GLY A 95 4.85 -1.05 -10.58
CA GLY A 95 5.07 -0.82 -12.01
C GLY A 95 6.53 -1.02 -12.40
N ALA A 96 6.79 -2.04 -13.21
CA ALA A 96 8.11 -2.32 -13.75
C ALA A 96 8.55 -1.21 -14.73
N GLY A 97 9.67 -0.55 -14.43
CA GLY A 97 10.58 -0.04 -15.45
C GLY A 97 10.78 1.47 -15.58
N SER A 98 10.18 2.33 -14.76
CA SER A 98 10.63 3.73 -14.70
C SER A 98 11.92 3.81 -13.87
N ALA A 99 12.93 4.51 -14.40
CA ALA A 99 14.20 4.75 -13.73
C ALA A 99 14.06 5.44 -12.34
N ASP A 100 12.87 5.98 -12.05
CA ASP A 100 12.46 6.61 -10.79
C ASP A 100 11.76 5.66 -9.80
N GLY A 101 11.54 4.40 -10.15
CA GLY A 101 10.92 3.40 -9.26
C GLY A 101 11.85 3.08 -8.09
N ALA A 102 11.76 3.89 -7.03
CA ALA A 102 12.47 3.84 -5.75
C ALA A 102 13.39 2.61 -5.59
N LEU A 103 14.58 2.69 -6.16
CA LEU A 103 15.79 1.91 -5.83
C LEU A 103 15.52 0.54 -5.16
N GLY A 104 14.97 -0.44 -5.89
CA GLY A 104 14.84 -1.82 -5.39
C GLY A 104 13.70 -2.10 -4.40
N ALA A 105 12.85 -1.12 -4.07
CA ALA A 105 11.69 -1.32 -3.20
C ALA A 105 10.69 -2.34 -3.76
N SER A 106 10.52 -2.34 -5.10
CA SER A 106 9.74 -3.33 -5.86
C SER A 106 10.08 -4.78 -5.45
N ASP A 107 11.37 -5.11 -5.43
CA ASP A 107 11.84 -6.48 -5.20
C ASP A 107 11.61 -6.94 -3.76
N MET A 108 11.54 -6.01 -2.82
CA MET A 108 11.22 -6.28 -1.42
C MET A 108 9.71 -6.35 -1.16
N LEU A 109 8.93 -5.45 -1.75
CA LEU A 109 7.50 -5.31 -1.47
C LEU A 109 6.66 -6.31 -2.25
N LYS A 110 6.96 -6.57 -3.54
CA LYS A 110 6.19 -7.51 -4.36
C LYS A 110 6.04 -8.90 -3.71
N PRO A 111 7.09 -9.54 -3.18
CA PRO A 111 6.95 -10.85 -2.54
C PRO A 111 6.12 -10.82 -1.26
N LEU A 112 6.15 -9.72 -0.51
CA LEU A 112 5.40 -9.58 0.74
C LEU A 112 3.91 -9.36 0.46
N LEU A 113 3.59 -8.49 -0.50
CA LEU A 113 2.23 -8.29 -1.02
C LEU A 113 1.69 -9.59 -1.64
N ALA A 114 2.55 -10.32 -2.35
CA ALA A 114 2.24 -11.60 -2.97
C ALA A 114 1.76 -12.67 -2.00
N ARG A 115 2.41 -12.73 -0.83
CA ARG A 115 2.16 -13.72 0.22
C ARG A 115 1.12 -13.27 1.24
N GLY A 116 0.64 -12.01 1.15
CA GLY A 116 -0.25 -11.44 2.16
C GLY A 116 0.41 -11.24 3.52
N GLU A 117 1.75 -11.16 3.54
CA GLU A 117 2.53 -10.92 4.77
C GLU A 117 2.50 -9.46 5.21
N LEU A 118 2.03 -8.58 4.33
CA LEU A 118 1.73 -7.19 4.61
C LEU A 118 0.26 -6.95 4.27
N GLN A 119 -0.50 -6.44 5.24
CA GLN A 119 -1.83 -5.90 4.99
C GLN A 119 -1.67 -4.46 4.54
N THR A 120 -2.12 -4.15 3.33
CA THR A 120 -1.83 -2.85 2.70
C THR A 120 -3.06 -2.20 2.10
N ILE A 121 -3.03 -0.87 2.00
CA ILE A 121 -3.95 -0.08 1.19
C ILE A 121 -3.08 0.66 0.18
N GLY A 122 -3.26 0.39 -1.11
CA GLY A 122 -2.62 1.17 -2.16
C GLY A 122 -3.50 2.33 -2.60
N ALA A 123 -2.91 3.41 -3.09
CA ALA A 123 -3.62 4.43 -3.86
C ALA A 123 -2.90 4.70 -5.18
N THR A 124 -3.66 4.94 -6.23
CA THR A 124 -3.13 5.24 -7.58
C THR A 124 -4.22 5.90 -8.42
N THR A 125 -3.88 6.46 -9.57
CA THR A 125 -4.90 6.88 -10.56
C THR A 125 -5.46 5.68 -11.33
N THR A 126 -6.65 5.84 -11.89
CA THR A 126 -7.29 4.82 -12.74
C THR A 126 -6.39 4.47 -13.94
N GLU A 127 -5.74 5.47 -14.52
CA GLU A 127 -4.88 5.29 -15.69
C GLU A 127 -3.61 4.51 -15.35
N GLU A 128 -2.90 4.90 -14.29
CA GLU A 128 -1.71 4.17 -13.82
C GLU A 128 -2.03 2.72 -13.45
N TYR A 129 -3.18 2.48 -12.80
CA TYR A 129 -3.63 1.14 -12.47
C TYR A 129 -3.84 0.27 -13.72
N ARG A 130 -4.44 0.83 -14.77
CA ARG A 130 -4.65 0.12 -16.05
C ARG A 130 -3.32 -0.19 -16.74
N GLN A 131 -2.42 0.80 -16.83
CA GLN A 131 -1.11 0.62 -17.45
C GLN A 131 -0.28 -0.44 -16.72
N TYR A 132 -0.39 -0.46 -15.40
CA TYR A 132 0.21 -1.48 -14.56
C TYR A 132 -0.41 -2.88 -14.77
N ASN A 133 -1.74 -3.01 -14.69
CA ASN A 133 -2.42 -4.31 -14.85
C ASN A 133 -2.16 -4.93 -16.23
N ALA A 134 -2.05 -4.10 -17.28
CA ALA A 134 -1.71 -4.57 -18.62
C ALA A 134 -0.33 -5.26 -18.69
N LYS A 135 0.58 -4.95 -17.77
CA LYS A 135 1.93 -5.55 -17.69
C LYS A 135 1.98 -6.84 -16.86
N ASP A 136 1.13 -7.00 -15.85
CA ASP A 136 1.14 -8.19 -14.96
C ASP A 136 -0.26 -8.50 -14.37
N ALA A 137 -1.04 -9.30 -15.11
CA ALA A 137 -2.38 -9.73 -14.70
C ALA A 137 -2.40 -10.61 -13.43
N ALA A 138 -1.26 -11.19 -13.00
CA ALA A 138 -1.22 -11.99 -11.79
C ALA A 138 -1.34 -11.12 -10.52
N GLN A 139 -1.00 -9.83 -10.62
CA GLN A 139 -1.06 -8.93 -9.49
C GLN A 139 -2.44 -8.34 -9.22
N GLU A 140 -3.26 -8.13 -10.25
CA GLU A 140 -4.66 -7.69 -10.10
C GLU A 140 -5.45 -8.64 -9.20
N ARG A 141 -5.12 -9.94 -9.26
CA ARG A 141 -5.71 -10.96 -8.38
C ARG A 141 -5.40 -10.73 -6.91
N ARG A 142 -4.40 -9.91 -6.57
CA ARG A 142 -3.92 -9.66 -5.20
C ARG A 142 -4.20 -8.23 -4.73
N LEU A 143 -4.26 -7.29 -5.68
CA LEU A 143 -4.53 -5.87 -5.49
C LEU A 143 -5.89 -5.50 -6.09
N PRO A 144 -7.01 -5.94 -5.47
CA PRO A 144 -8.34 -5.65 -6.00
C PRO A 144 -8.62 -4.14 -6.06
N PRO A 145 -9.12 -3.63 -7.19
CA PRO A 145 -9.43 -2.21 -7.33
C PRO A 145 -10.65 -1.86 -6.48
N THR A 146 -10.57 -0.69 -5.84
CA THR A 146 -11.65 -0.10 -5.04
C THR A 146 -11.87 1.33 -5.56
N PRO A 147 -12.90 1.57 -6.38
CA PRO A 147 -13.18 2.90 -6.91
C PRO A 147 -13.45 3.92 -5.81
N VAL A 148 -12.89 5.12 -5.97
CA VAL A 148 -13.15 6.30 -5.15
C VAL A 148 -13.62 7.41 -6.09
N ALA A 149 -14.77 8.00 -5.77
CA ALA A 149 -15.32 9.16 -6.47
C ALA A 149 -15.49 10.30 -5.48
N HIS A 150 -15.54 11.54 -5.99
CA HIS A 150 -15.98 12.67 -5.17
C HIS A 150 -17.35 12.38 -4.56
N ALA A 151 -17.49 12.66 -3.27
CA ALA A 151 -18.78 12.70 -2.59
C ALA A 151 -19.59 13.92 -3.02
#